data_AF-A0AAW5EUP7-F1
#
_entry.id   AF-A0AAW5EUP7-F1
#
_cell.length_a   1.000
_cell.length_b   1.000
_cell.length_c   1.000
_cell.angle_alpha   90.00
_cell.angle_beta   90.00
_cell.angle_gamma   90.00
#
_symmetry.space_group_name_H-M   'P 1'
#
loop_
_entity.id
_entity.type
_entity.pdbx_description
1 polymer ?
#
loop_
_entity_poly.entity_id
_entity_poly.type
_entity_poly.pdbx_seq_one_letter_code
_entity_poly.pdbx_strand_id
1 'polypeptide(L)'
;TQTHVHRCFNICWAAQAAVHHFHGMPKHALAEKAFGVYDHRILVPFSPYLVGFADDLSIPVSRWTEVRRADIPAHSGMTVLAESADTGLCLLDDPDHHALHMFNHLEYDSTSLADEYFRDRAAGLDVSVPYNYFPGNDPELRPINRWRGHAHLLAGNWINQIYQTTPFD
;
A
#
# COMPACT_ATOMS: atom_id res chain seq x y z
N THR A 1 -18.95 7.94 -2.19
CA THR A 1 -19.00 6.50 -1.87
C THR A 1 -19.85 6.19 -0.64
N GLN A 2 -20.10 7.16 0.24
CA GLN A 2 -20.74 6.97 1.55
C GLN A 2 -22.20 6.42 1.54
N THR A 3 -22.87 6.37 0.38
CA THR A 3 -24.30 5.98 0.31
C THR A 3 -24.63 4.89 -0.72
N HIS A 4 -23.71 4.57 -1.63
CA HIS A 4 -23.98 3.65 -2.77
C HIS A 4 -23.02 2.46 -2.82
N VAL A 5 -21.93 2.51 -2.07
CA VAL A 5 -20.90 1.45 -2.06
C VAL A 5 -20.74 1.02 -0.61
N HIS A 6 -20.85 -0.29 -0.35
CA HIS A 6 -20.75 -0.83 1.01
C HIS A 6 -19.38 -0.58 1.64
N ARG A 7 -18.30 -0.89 0.91
CA ARG A 7 -16.90 -0.56 1.27
C ARG A 7 -16.04 -0.24 0.07
N CYS A 8 -15.06 0.64 0.24
CA CYS A 8 -14.08 1.00 -0.79
C CYS A 8 -12.68 0.49 -0.43
N PHE A 9 -11.90 0.13 -1.44
CA PHE A 9 -10.47 -0.14 -1.29
C PHE A 9 -9.69 0.77 -2.23
N ASN A 10 -8.89 1.66 -1.65
CA ASN A 10 -8.16 2.70 -2.37
C ASN A 10 -6.67 2.37 -2.36
N ILE A 11 -6.01 2.47 -3.51
CA ILE A 11 -4.61 2.08 -3.68
C ILE A 11 -3.75 3.27 -4.12
N CYS A 12 -2.56 3.39 -3.53
CA CYS A 12 -1.54 4.39 -3.79
C CYS A 12 -2.10 5.83 -3.82
N TRP A 13 -2.10 6.48 -4.99
CA TRP A 13 -2.58 7.85 -5.10
C TRP A 13 -4.07 7.99 -4.72
N ALA A 14 -4.90 6.99 -5.04
CA ALA A 14 -6.31 7.01 -4.64
C ALA A 14 -6.47 6.95 -3.11
N ALA A 15 -5.58 6.23 -2.41
CA ALA A 15 -5.55 6.24 -0.95
C ALA A 15 -5.21 7.63 -0.41
N GLN A 16 -4.18 8.29 -0.98
CA GLN A 16 -3.81 9.67 -0.62
C GLN A 16 -4.95 10.66 -0.88
N ALA A 17 -5.61 10.55 -2.04
CA ALA A 17 -6.74 11.40 -2.39
C ALA A 17 -7.93 11.20 -1.44
N ALA A 18 -8.22 9.95 -1.05
CA ALA A 18 -9.31 9.65 -0.14
C ALA A 18 -9.08 10.24 1.26
N VAL A 19 -7.90 10.02 1.85
CA VAL A 19 -7.60 10.57 3.19
C VAL A 19 -7.48 12.09 3.18
N HIS A 20 -7.05 12.69 2.08
CA HIS A 20 -7.12 14.14 1.92
C HIS A 20 -8.59 14.62 1.87
N HIS A 21 -9.43 13.96 1.08
CA HIS A 21 -10.82 14.36 0.89
C HIS A 21 -11.65 14.24 2.17
N PHE A 22 -11.50 13.14 2.91
CA PHE A 22 -12.31 12.84 4.09
C PHE A 22 -11.73 13.40 5.39
N HIS A 23 -10.39 13.46 5.50
CA HIS A 23 -9.71 13.81 6.75
C HIS A 23 -8.80 15.04 6.65
N GLY A 24 -8.68 15.65 5.46
CA GLY A 24 -7.82 16.81 5.25
C GLY A 24 -6.32 16.51 5.34
N MET A 25 -5.91 15.23 5.30
CA MET A 25 -4.51 14.84 5.41
C MET A 25 -3.70 15.39 4.22
N PRO A 26 -2.63 16.18 4.46
CA PRO A 26 -1.81 16.73 3.39
C PRO A 26 -0.94 15.66 2.71
N LYS A 27 -0.65 15.91 1.44
CA LYS A 27 0.29 15.11 0.63
C LYS A 27 1.65 15.81 0.60
N HIS A 28 2.70 15.11 0.99
CA HIS A 28 4.07 15.62 1.02
C HIS A 28 4.88 15.08 -0.16
N ALA A 29 5.69 15.93 -0.79
CA ALA A 29 6.65 15.48 -1.79
C ALA A 29 7.85 14.83 -1.11
N LEU A 30 8.33 13.72 -1.68
CA LEU A 30 9.59 13.10 -1.29
C LEU A 30 10.76 13.78 -2.01
N ALA A 31 11.92 13.83 -1.36
CA ALA A 31 13.15 14.33 -1.98
C ALA A 31 13.61 13.43 -3.14
N GLU A 32 13.34 12.13 -3.03
CA GLU A 32 13.62 11.11 -4.03
C GLU A 32 12.44 10.14 -4.14
N LYS A 33 12.30 9.47 -5.30
CA LYS A 33 11.22 8.49 -5.50
C LYS A 33 11.42 7.33 -4.51
N ALA A 34 10.41 7.06 -3.69
CA ALA A 34 10.35 5.80 -2.97
C ALA A 34 10.03 4.70 -3.99
N PHE A 35 11.05 3.93 -4.37
CA PHE A 35 10.99 3.00 -5.48
C PHE A 35 11.71 1.69 -5.15
N GLY A 36 10.98 0.57 -5.06
CA GLY A 36 11.54 -0.72 -4.66
C GLY A 36 10.59 -1.57 -3.84
N VAL A 37 11.13 -2.54 -3.12
CA VAL A 37 10.42 -3.44 -2.21
C VAL A 37 10.94 -3.25 -0.81
N TYR A 38 10.07 -2.82 0.11
CA TYR A 38 10.46 -2.41 1.45
C TYR A 38 9.82 -3.30 2.50
N ASP A 39 10.48 -3.44 3.64
CA ASP A 39 9.96 -4.21 4.76
C ASP A 39 8.94 -3.38 5.55
N HIS A 40 7.87 -4.05 5.96
CA HIS A 40 6.73 -3.51 6.66
C HIS A 40 6.40 -4.37 7.86
N ARG A 41 6.02 -3.72 8.95
CA ARG A 41 5.52 -4.37 10.16
C ARG A 41 4.00 -4.35 10.21
N ILE A 42 3.43 -5.45 10.69
CA ILE A 42 2.03 -5.48 11.10
C ILE A 42 1.87 -4.89 12.51
N LEU A 43 0.92 -3.97 12.65
CA LEU A 43 0.61 -3.32 13.93
C LEU A 43 -0.62 -3.92 14.62
N VAL A 44 -1.55 -4.48 13.83
CA VAL A 44 -2.83 -5.01 14.32
C VAL A 44 -3.05 -6.40 13.72
N PRO A 45 -2.38 -7.44 14.22
CA PRO A 45 -2.41 -8.78 13.63
C PRO A 45 -3.78 -9.45 13.71
N PHE A 46 -4.63 -9.03 14.64
CA PHE A 46 -6.02 -9.49 14.77
C PHE A 46 -7.01 -8.73 13.86
N SER A 47 -6.53 -7.78 13.04
CA SER A 47 -7.37 -7.11 12.07
C SER A 47 -7.97 -8.14 11.10
N PRO A 48 -9.26 -8.05 10.78
CA PRO A 48 -9.88 -8.97 9.84
C PRO A 48 -9.25 -8.92 8.43
N TYR A 49 -8.57 -7.83 8.08
CA TYR A 49 -7.89 -7.67 6.80
C TYR A 49 -6.53 -8.39 6.74
N LEU A 50 -5.95 -8.72 7.90
CA LEU A 50 -4.59 -9.23 8.04
C LEU A 50 -4.52 -10.69 8.51
N VAL A 51 -5.65 -11.38 8.56
CA VAL A 51 -5.69 -12.80 8.91
C VAL A 51 -4.79 -13.61 7.98
N GLY A 52 -3.85 -14.37 8.57
CA GLY A 52 -2.90 -15.21 7.84
C GLY A 52 -1.63 -14.50 7.36
N PHE A 53 -1.47 -13.20 7.64
CA PHE A 53 -0.23 -12.48 7.33
C PHE A 53 0.94 -12.93 8.21
N ALA A 54 2.15 -12.91 7.65
CA ALA A 54 3.37 -12.98 8.43
C ALA A 54 3.60 -11.68 9.21
N ASP A 55 4.42 -11.74 10.27
CA ASP A 55 4.75 -10.57 11.10
C ASP A 55 5.50 -9.48 10.31
N ASP A 56 6.37 -9.90 9.38
CA ASP A 56 7.15 -9.05 8.48
C ASP A 56 6.72 -9.26 7.02
N LEU A 57 6.61 -8.15 6.28
CA LEU A 57 6.12 -8.14 4.90
C LEU A 57 7.03 -7.32 4.01
N SER A 58 7.48 -7.91 2.91
CA SER A 58 8.08 -7.15 1.82
C SER A 58 6.96 -6.64 0.91
N ILE A 59 6.85 -5.33 0.67
CA ILE A 59 5.78 -4.73 -0.14
C ILE A 59 6.39 -3.76 -1.19
N PRO A 60 5.97 -3.84 -2.45
CA PRO A 60 6.38 -2.87 -3.47
C PRO A 60 5.90 -1.45 -3.14
N VAL A 61 6.78 -0.47 -3.35
CA VAL A 61 6.52 0.95 -3.22
C VAL A 61 7.02 1.64 -4.49
N SER A 62 6.17 2.47 -5.09
CA SER A 62 6.53 3.31 -6.24
C SER A 62 5.75 4.62 -6.18
N ARG A 63 6.34 5.66 -5.57
CA ARG A 63 5.68 6.97 -5.42
C ARG A 63 6.66 8.11 -5.17
N TRP A 64 6.25 9.30 -5.60
CA TRP A 64 6.95 10.58 -5.38
C TRP A 64 6.40 11.38 -4.20
N THR A 65 5.31 10.90 -3.61
CA THR A 65 4.63 11.58 -2.52
C THR A 65 4.24 10.62 -1.42
N GLU A 66 4.06 11.16 -0.23
CA GLU A 66 3.65 10.43 0.96
C GLU A 66 2.53 11.15 1.72
N VAL A 67 1.89 10.41 2.61
CA VAL A 67 1.11 10.93 3.74
C VAL A 67 1.78 10.45 5.01
N ARG A 68 1.73 11.24 6.09
CA ARG A 68 2.46 10.92 7.32
C ARG A 68 1.52 10.46 8.42
N ARG A 69 2.01 9.56 9.25
CA ARG A 69 1.30 9.10 10.46
C ARG A 69 0.92 10.26 11.38
N ALA A 70 1.77 11.28 11.49
CA ALA A 70 1.52 12.47 12.29
C ALA A 70 0.35 13.32 11.79
N ASP A 71 -0.05 13.16 10.53
CA ASP A 71 -1.16 13.92 9.93
C ASP A 71 -2.53 13.27 10.18
N ILE A 72 -2.56 12.06 10.74
CA ILE A 72 -3.82 11.37 11.08
C ILE A 72 -4.55 12.19 12.14
N PRO A 73 -5.76 12.70 11.88
CA PRO A 73 -6.48 13.51 12.86
C PRO A 73 -6.78 12.70 14.11
N ALA A 74 -6.64 13.36 15.27
CA ALA A 74 -7.05 12.78 16.54
C ALA A 74 -8.55 12.44 16.50
N HIS A 75 -8.92 11.29 17.06
CA HIS A 75 -10.30 10.82 17.13
C HIS A 75 -10.97 10.53 15.77
N SER A 76 -10.19 10.34 14.69
CA SER A 76 -10.71 9.99 13.35
C SER A 76 -11.26 8.56 13.23
N GLY A 77 -11.10 7.72 14.26
CA GLY A 77 -11.43 6.29 14.20
C GLY A 77 -10.48 5.46 13.31
N MET A 78 -9.57 6.11 12.58
CA MET A 78 -8.65 5.42 11.67
C MET A 78 -7.62 4.60 12.44
N THR A 79 -7.33 3.40 11.93
CA THR A 79 -6.37 2.46 12.53
C THR A 79 -5.27 2.11 11.55
N VAL A 80 -4.02 2.44 11.89
CA VAL A 80 -2.84 2.03 11.11
C VAL A 80 -2.63 0.54 11.29
N LEU A 81 -2.81 -0.23 10.21
CA LEU A 81 -2.69 -1.68 10.21
C LEU A 81 -1.26 -2.16 9.91
N ALA A 82 -0.57 -1.45 9.00
CA ALA A 82 0.80 -1.76 8.62
C ALA A 82 1.57 -0.48 8.24
N GLU A 83 2.86 -0.46 8.53
CA GLU A 83 3.77 0.62 8.16
C GLU A 83 5.20 0.12 7.95
N SER A 84 6.02 0.93 7.31
CA SER A 84 7.46 0.71 7.11
C SER A 84 8.26 1.77 7.85
N ALA A 85 9.40 1.39 8.42
CA ALA A 85 10.35 2.34 8.98
C ALA A 85 10.94 3.25 7.88
N ASP A 86 11.06 2.74 6.65
CA ASP A 86 11.69 3.45 5.53
C ASP A 86 10.67 4.28 4.72
N THR A 87 9.44 3.77 4.56
CA THR A 87 8.44 4.39 3.68
C THR A 87 7.18 4.89 4.39
N GLY A 88 7.06 4.68 5.69
CA GLY A 88 5.93 5.20 6.48
C GLY A 88 4.64 4.40 6.31
N LEU A 89 3.50 5.10 6.23
CA LEU A 89 2.17 4.46 6.20
C LEU A 89 2.03 3.52 4.99
N CYS A 90 1.48 2.32 5.24
CA CYS A 90 1.23 1.33 4.20
C CYS A 90 -0.25 0.94 4.12
N LEU A 91 -0.84 0.49 5.22
CA LEU A 91 -2.25 0.06 5.25
C LEU A 91 -2.98 0.74 6.42
N LEU A 92 -4.11 1.38 6.11
CA LEU A 92 -4.90 2.16 7.05
C LEU A 92 -6.38 1.78 6.88
N ASP A 93 -7.02 1.41 7.99
CA ASP A 93 -8.46 1.16 8.07
C ASP A 93 -9.18 2.44 8.49
N ASP A 94 -10.26 2.77 7.79
CA ASP A 94 -11.12 3.93 8.01
C ASP A 94 -12.58 3.47 8.07
N PRO A 95 -13.03 2.98 9.25
CA PRO A 95 -14.36 2.42 9.40
C PRO A 95 -15.46 3.46 9.18
N ASP A 96 -15.24 4.71 9.60
CA ASP A 96 -16.22 5.79 9.50
C ASP A 96 -16.55 6.15 8.04
N HIS A 97 -15.58 5.98 7.13
CA HIS A 97 -15.78 6.18 5.70
C HIS A 97 -15.91 4.87 4.90
N HIS A 98 -16.02 3.74 5.60
CA HIS A 98 -16.15 2.42 5.03
C HIS A 98 -15.02 2.09 4.04
N ALA A 99 -13.79 2.51 4.36
CA ALA A 99 -12.67 2.47 3.42
C ALA A 99 -11.45 1.76 4.01
N LEU A 100 -10.77 1.02 3.13
CA LEU A 100 -9.43 0.52 3.36
C LEU A 100 -8.48 1.29 2.43
N HIS A 101 -7.34 1.73 2.96
CA HIS A 101 -6.37 2.55 2.24
C HIS A 101 -5.02 1.85 2.21
N MET A 102 -4.60 1.36 1.04
CA MET A 102 -3.27 0.84 0.79
C MET A 102 -2.45 1.93 0.09
N PHE A 103 -1.46 2.52 0.74
CA PHE A 103 -0.62 3.59 0.15
C PHE A 103 0.49 3.05 -0.76
N ASN A 104 0.73 1.75 -0.71
CA ASN A 104 1.78 1.05 -1.44
C ASN A 104 1.15 0.08 -2.46
N HIS A 105 1.94 -0.82 -3.05
CA HIS A 105 1.55 -1.59 -4.23
C HIS A 105 1.64 -3.10 -4.02
N LEU A 106 0.88 -3.64 -3.08
CA LEU A 106 0.85 -5.07 -2.82
C LEU A 106 0.30 -5.87 -4.01
N GLU A 107 -0.50 -5.25 -4.88
CA GLU A 107 -1.08 -5.83 -6.08
C GLU A 107 -0.11 -5.99 -7.25
N TYR A 108 1.09 -5.41 -7.18
CA TYR A 108 2.04 -5.46 -8.29
C TYR A 108 2.47 -6.88 -8.64
N ASP A 109 2.69 -7.11 -9.93
CA ASP A 109 3.29 -8.32 -10.43
C ASP A 109 4.80 -8.35 -10.20
N SER A 110 5.41 -9.52 -10.40
CA SER A 110 6.85 -9.69 -10.26
C SER A 110 7.65 -8.72 -11.13
N THR A 111 7.12 -8.25 -12.27
CA THR A 111 7.83 -7.40 -13.25
C THR A 111 7.46 -5.92 -13.17
N SER A 112 6.42 -5.52 -12.42
CA SER A 112 5.88 -4.16 -12.51
C SER A 112 6.93 -3.07 -12.23
N LEU A 113 7.77 -3.25 -11.21
CA LEU A 113 8.86 -2.31 -10.91
C LEU A 113 9.99 -2.36 -11.97
N ALA A 114 10.26 -3.53 -12.55
CA ALA A 114 11.20 -3.65 -13.67
C ALA A 114 10.68 -2.89 -14.90
N ASP A 115 9.40 -3.07 -15.23
CA ASP A 115 8.76 -2.41 -16.37
C ASP A 115 8.80 -0.88 -16.21
N GLU A 116 8.55 -0.36 -15.00
CA GLU A 116 8.75 1.06 -14.68
C GLU A 116 10.21 1.49 -14.84
N TYR A 117 11.15 0.76 -14.25
CA TYR A 117 12.58 1.08 -14.29
C TYR A 117 13.09 1.14 -15.74
N PHE A 118 12.81 0.12 -16.55
CA PHE A 118 13.26 0.07 -17.93
C PHE A 118 12.58 1.10 -18.82
N ARG A 119 11.28 1.38 -18.60
CA ARG A 119 10.57 2.48 -19.27
C ARG A 119 11.23 3.82 -18.98
N ASP A 120 11.45 4.13 -17.70
CA ASP A 120 11.99 5.44 -17.28
C ASP A 120 13.44 5.61 -17.76
N ARG A 121 14.25 4.55 -17.69
CA ARG A 121 15.61 4.52 -18.23
C ARG A 121 15.64 4.73 -19.75
N ALA A 122 14.74 4.08 -20.49
CA ALA A 122 14.64 4.24 -21.94
C ALA A 122 14.19 5.64 -22.35
N ALA A 123 13.43 6.33 -21.49
CA ALA A 123 13.07 7.73 -21.64
C ALA A 123 14.21 8.71 -21.28
N GLY A 124 15.38 8.22 -20.84
CA GLY A 124 16.51 9.03 -20.43
C GLY A 124 16.32 9.74 -19.09
N LEU A 125 15.36 9.29 -18.28
CA LEU A 125 15.16 9.80 -16.92
C LEU A 125 16.24 9.26 -16.00
N ASP A 126 16.67 10.08 -15.04
CA ASP A 126 17.53 9.64 -13.96
C ASP A 126 16.70 8.80 -12.98
N VAL A 127 16.84 7.48 -13.08
CA VAL A 127 16.10 6.50 -12.29
C VAL A 127 17.05 5.52 -11.62
N SER A 128 16.97 5.45 -10.30
CA SER A 128 17.70 4.48 -9.50
C SER A 128 17.15 3.07 -9.72
N VAL A 129 18.00 2.07 -9.59
CA VAL A 129 17.58 0.66 -9.52
C VAL A 129 16.60 0.51 -8.34
N PRO A 130 15.43 -0.15 -8.52
CA PRO A 130 14.48 -0.31 -7.44
C PRO A 130 15.10 -1.05 -6.25
N TYR A 131 14.94 -0.49 -5.06
CA TYR A 131 15.51 -1.01 -3.82
C TYR A 131 15.06 -2.45 -3.54
N ASN A 132 16.00 -3.34 -3.16
CA ASN A 132 15.74 -4.73 -2.72
C ASN A 132 14.80 -5.54 -3.64
N TYR A 133 14.87 -5.29 -4.95
CA TYR A 133 13.98 -5.88 -5.95
C TYR A 133 14.70 -6.88 -6.86
N PHE A 134 15.76 -6.43 -7.52
CA PHE A 134 16.61 -7.27 -8.36
C PHE A 134 17.64 -8.03 -7.51
N PRO A 135 17.86 -9.34 -7.74
CA PRO A 135 18.92 -10.07 -7.05
C PRO A 135 20.28 -9.37 -7.22
N GLY A 136 20.96 -9.08 -6.12
CA GLY A 136 22.26 -8.39 -6.15
C GLY A 136 22.23 -6.97 -6.74
N ASN A 137 21.06 -6.33 -6.84
CA ASN A 137 20.84 -5.06 -7.54
C ASN A 137 21.22 -5.10 -9.04
N ASP A 138 21.18 -6.27 -9.66
CA ASP A 138 21.47 -6.45 -11.09
C ASP A 138 20.17 -6.47 -11.93
N PRO A 139 19.87 -5.43 -12.72
CA PRO A 139 18.65 -5.36 -13.52
C PRO A 139 18.53 -6.44 -14.60
N GLU A 140 19.63 -7.12 -14.96
CA GLU A 140 19.59 -8.23 -15.92
C GLU A 140 19.05 -9.53 -15.29
N LEU A 141 18.98 -9.61 -13.96
CA LEU A 141 18.47 -10.76 -13.24
C LEU A 141 16.96 -10.66 -13.01
N ARG A 142 16.27 -11.80 -13.07
CA ARG A 142 14.82 -11.85 -12.86
C ARG A 142 14.47 -11.49 -11.39
N PRO A 143 13.54 -10.56 -11.14
CA PRO A 143 13.08 -10.23 -9.80
C PRO A 143 12.41 -11.40 -9.08
N ILE A 144 12.59 -11.46 -7.76
CA ILE A 144 11.97 -12.48 -6.89
C ILE A 144 10.77 -11.86 -6.18
N ASN A 145 9.58 -12.41 -6.40
CA ASN A 145 8.38 -11.94 -5.75
C ASN A 145 8.26 -12.52 -4.33
N ARG A 146 8.24 -11.64 -3.34
CA ARG A 146 8.11 -11.96 -1.91
C ARG A 146 6.76 -11.54 -1.31
N TRP A 147 5.84 -11.05 -2.13
CA TRP A 147 4.62 -10.36 -1.65
C TRP A 147 3.31 -10.94 -2.18
N ARG A 148 3.33 -11.73 -3.26
CA ARG A 148 2.12 -12.26 -3.92
C ARG A 148 1.22 -13.05 -2.97
N GLY A 149 1.80 -13.84 -2.06
CA GLY A 149 1.02 -14.57 -1.05
C GLY A 149 0.18 -13.61 -0.19
N HIS A 150 0.81 -12.56 0.32
CA HIS A 150 0.14 -11.51 1.09
C HIS A 150 -0.87 -10.72 0.26
N ALA A 151 -0.61 -10.49 -1.03
CA ALA A 151 -1.56 -9.85 -1.94
C ALA A 151 -2.87 -10.64 -2.05
N HIS A 152 -2.77 -11.96 -2.25
CA HIS A 152 -3.94 -12.83 -2.30
C HIS A 152 -4.68 -12.91 -0.97
N LEU A 153 -3.95 -12.96 0.15
CA LEU A 153 -4.56 -12.91 1.48
C LEU A 153 -5.32 -11.60 1.70
N LEU A 154 -4.73 -10.45 1.37
CA LEU A 154 -5.41 -9.16 1.54
C LEU A 154 -6.70 -9.09 0.73
N ALA A 155 -6.63 -9.46 -0.54
CA ALA A 155 -7.78 -9.44 -1.43
C ALA A 155 -8.89 -10.39 -0.94
N GLY A 156 -8.53 -11.62 -0.55
CA GLY A 156 -9.47 -12.60 0.00
C GLY A 156 -10.11 -12.13 1.30
N ASN A 157 -9.30 -11.61 2.23
CA ASN A 157 -9.76 -11.08 3.51
C ASN A 157 -10.69 -9.88 3.30
N TRP A 158 -10.35 -8.96 2.41
CA TRP A 158 -11.17 -7.78 2.11
C TRP A 158 -12.53 -8.17 1.48
N ILE A 159 -12.54 -9.09 0.50
CA ILE A 159 -13.78 -9.60 -0.09
C ILE A 159 -14.63 -10.32 0.96
N ASN A 160 -14.02 -11.16 1.79
CA ASN A 160 -14.73 -11.83 2.87
C ASN A 160 -15.33 -10.83 3.86
N GLN A 161 -14.59 -9.77 4.23
CA GLN A 161 -15.11 -8.72 5.10
C GLN A 161 -16.28 -7.96 4.49
N ILE A 162 -16.23 -7.67 3.20
CA ILE A 162 -17.39 -7.09 2.49
C ILE A 162 -18.59 -8.02 2.62
N TYR A 163 -18.41 -9.29 2.28
CA TYR A 163 -19.48 -10.28 2.32
C TYR A 163 -20.11 -10.41 3.72
N GLN A 164 -19.29 -10.57 4.77
CA GLN A 164 -19.76 -10.76 6.15
C GLN A 164 -20.44 -9.52 6.75
N THR A 165 -20.10 -8.33 6.26
CA THR A 165 -20.62 -7.07 6.81
C THR A 165 -21.72 -6.45 5.96
N THR A 166 -22.02 -7.01 4.79
CA THR A 166 -23.12 -6.52 3.94
C THR A 166 -24.43 -6.91 4.61
N PRO A 167 -25.31 -5.95 4.95
CA PRO A 167 -26.62 -6.27 5.50
C PRO A 167 -27.42 -7.13 4.52
N PHE A 168 -28.12 -8.12 5.04
CA PHE A 168 -29.12 -8.89 4.30
C PHE A 168 -30.46 -8.77 5.03
N ASP A 169 -31.54 -8.75 4.25
CA ASP A 169 -32.91 -8.90 4.74
C ASP A 169 -33.34 -10.37 4.64
#